data_AF-A0A1H6L755-F1
#
_entry.id   AF-A0A1H6L755-F1
#
_cell.length_a   1.000
_cell.length_b   1.000
_cell.length_c   1.000
_cell.angle_alpha   90.00
_cell.angle_beta   90.00
_cell.angle_gamma   90.00
#
_symmetry.space_group_name_H-M   'P 1'
#
loop_
_entity.id
_entity.type
_entity.pdbx_description
1 polymer ?
#
loop_
_entity_poly.entity_id
_entity_poly.type
_entity_poly.pdbx_seq_one_letter_code
_entity_poly.pdbx_strand_id
1 'polypeptide(L)'
;MSENNKNTTSEKDKNKDAEKSSVRPEPVISIAASDRENTEIDIPVKAKKLRRERRKKTMNTIALSNIILIGALLAGGFAYMTLLPHETKADDENRMLTKFPKLSAKSYASGQYTEGIADYFDDTVHNRANIKEFIADNLMPLKGRKYGGSDDGAELYGSSAKKKKSISAVTTTKPFIPEITTETTAVQAATEPATEEPAPAEGELTNNILIVNKRGITLYGGGWGTELEYASYLNAYKEKLGNVNVYSMVLPTSSSFYLPDNYKDLAHSEKEDFDNIDGALQNVMSVDAYSALNAHKDEAIYSRTDHHWQPLGAYYAAEKFALTAGVPFADLSEYETVTLPGYVGTLYMYTQSATLLNNPEDFVYYKPKVPVTVTQYDTHFQNPVVANLLLDPSVMPNSGYYMVFGSDERIVHVNTECKNGRTLVIFKDSYGNALLPMLTSSFENIYLCDIRYFELNAIDFINQVGATDLLFSMCSFSAVGVNRNSIYNNLIR
;
A
#
# COMPACT_ATOMS: atom_id res chain seq x y z
N MET A 1 -16.46 67.88 -29.38
CA MET A 1 -17.41 68.65 -30.20
C MET A 1 -18.07 67.68 -31.20
N SER A 2 -19.28 67.22 -30.88
CA SER A 2 -20.39 66.77 -31.75
C SER A 2 -21.48 66.25 -30.78
N GLU A 3 -22.45 67.09 -30.43
CA GLU A 3 -23.90 66.94 -30.73
C GLU A 3 -24.55 65.68 -30.10
N ASN A 4 -25.32 65.80 -29.00
CA ASN A 4 -26.78 66.10 -28.90
C ASN A 4 -27.62 65.26 -29.90
N ASN A 5 -28.72 64.58 -29.54
CA ASN A 5 -29.83 65.03 -28.71
C ASN A 5 -30.84 63.88 -28.36
N LYS A 6 -31.33 63.91 -27.11
CA LYS A 6 -32.66 63.56 -26.52
C LYS A 6 -33.66 62.59 -27.18
N ASN A 7 -34.06 61.60 -26.36
CA ASN A 7 -35.40 61.32 -25.78
C ASN A 7 -36.67 61.72 -26.55
N THR A 8 -37.64 60.79 -26.67
CA THR A 8 -38.98 60.87 -26.00
C THR A 8 -39.85 59.61 -26.20
N THR A 9 -40.70 59.38 -25.21
CA THR A 9 -41.67 58.33 -24.86
C THR A 9 -43.05 58.39 -25.56
N SER A 10 -43.75 57.24 -25.73
CA SER A 10 -45.17 56.98 -25.35
C SER A 10 -45.53 55.49 -25.67
N GLU A 11 -45.94 54.65 -24.71
CA GLU A 11 -47.27 54.38 -24.12
C GLU A 11 -48.29 53.56 -24.95
N LYS A 12 -48.64 52.36 -24.43
CA LYS A 12 -49.95 51.63 -24.31
C LYS A 12 -50.90 51.55 -25.53
N ASP A 13 -51.75 50.53 -25.77
CA ASP A 13 -52.48 49.59 -24.91
C ASP A 13 -53.15 48.48 -25.81
N LYS A 14 -53.41 47.30 -25.20
CA LYS A 14 -54.56 46.35 -25.35
C LYS A 14 -55.26 46.03 -26.69
N ASN A 15 -55.35 44.72 -27.01
CA ASN A 15 -56.57 43.86 -27.07
C ASN A 15 -56.19 42.52 -27.77
N LYS A 16 -56.33 41.34 -27.15
CA LYS A 16 -57.51 40.47 -26.97
C LYS A 16 -58.02 39.75 -28.24
N ASP A 17 -58.06 38.42 -28.08
CA ASP A 17 -59.00 37.42 -28.59
C ASP A 17 -58.71 36.63 -29.89
N ALA A 18 -58.78 35.31 -29.68
CA ALA A 18 -59.22 34.22 -30.57
C ALA A 18 -58.36 33.79 -31.78
N GLU A 19 -57.85 32.55 -31.76
CA GLU A 19 -58.18 31.48 -32.75
C GLU A 19 -57.42 30.17 -32.43
N LYS A 20 -58.16 29.10 -32.12
CA LYS A 20 -58.47 27.96 -33.01
C LYS A 20 -57.27 27.08 -33.42
N SER A 21 -57.29 25.86 -32.89
CA SER A 21 -57.22 24.60 -33.64
C SER A 21 -56.35 24.59 -34.91
N SER A 22 -55.13 24.05 -34.79
CA SER A 22 -54.59 23.21 -35.86
C SER A 22 -53.81 22.03 -35.26
N VAL A 23 -54.47 20.87 -35.26
CA VAL A 23 -53.82 19.58 -35.07
C VAL A 23 -52.91 19.36 -36.27
N ARG A 24 -51.58 19.39 -36.08
CA ARG A 24 -50.66 18.86 -37.08
C ARG A 24 -50.94 17.36 -37.22
N PRO A 25 -51.04 16.80 -38.44
CA PRO A 25 -51.21 15.36 -38.61
C PRO A 25 -49.97 14.64 -38.09
N GLU A 26 -50.19 13.59 -37.29
CA GLU A 26 -49.13 12.70 -36.80
C GLU A 26 -48.49 11.94 -37.98
N PRO A 27 -47.16 11.73 -37.98
CA PRO A 27 -46.52 10.95 -39.03
C PRO A 27 -46.88 9.47 -38.85
N VAL A 28 -47.55 8.90 -39.85
CA VAL A 28 -47.77 7.46 -39.98
C VAL A 28 -46.49 6.83 -40.55
N ILE A 29 -45.82 6.00 -39.76
CA ILE A 29 -44.74 5.15 -40.28
C ILE A 29 -45.39 3.89 -40.85
N SER A 30 -45.55 3.85 -42.17
CA SER A 30 -45.96 2.64 -42.90
C SER A 30 -44.72 1.86 -43.30
N ILE A 31 -44.49 0.71 -42.66
CA ILE A 31 -43.50 -0.28 -43.08
C ILE A 31 -44.24 -1.34 -43.89
N ALA A 32 -43.96 -1.41 -45.19
CA ALA A 32 -44.42 -2.50 -46.03
C ALA A 32 -43.52 -3.72 -45.76
N ALA A 33 -44.08 -4.73 -45.10
CA ALA A 33 -43.53 -6.09 -45.11
C ALA A 33 -44.50 -6.97 -45.90
N SER A 34 -43.99 -7.58 -46.96
CA SER A 34 -44.65 -8.64 -47.69
C SER A 34 -44.96 -9.82 -46.76
N ASP A 35 -46.14 -10.39 -46.93
CA ASP A 35 -46.59 -11.70 -46.44
C ASP A 35 -47.06 -11.77 -44.98
N ARG A 36 -48.30 -11.31 -44.74
CA ARG A 36 -49.40 -12.03 -44.05
C ARG A 36 -50.61 -11.12 -43.87
N GLU A 37 -51.73 -11.49 -44.50
CA GLU A 37 -53.04 -10.91 -44.21
C GLU A 37 -53.45 -11.15 -42.75
N ASN A 38 -54.09 -10.15 -42.15
CA ASN A 38 -54.83 -10.15 -40.89
C ASN A 38 -54.04 -10.40 -39.60
N THR A 39 -53.56 -9.30 -39.00
CA THR A 39 -53.71 -9.03 -37.55
C THR A 39 -53.32 -7.57 -37.24
N GLU A 40 -54.25 -6.63 -37.44
CA GLU A 40 -54.14 -5.32 -36.79
C GLU A 40 -54.46 -5.49 -35.29
N ILE A 41 -53.44 -5.46 -34.44
CA ILE A 41 -53.63 -5.29 -32.99
C ILE A 41 -53.62 -3.79 -32.72
N ASP A 42 -54.81 -3.20 -32.76
CA ASP A 42 -55.00 -1.78 -32.49
C ASP A 42 -54.93 -1.53 -30.98
N ILE A 43 -53.75 -1.14 -30.47
CA ILE A 43 -53.58 -0.73 -29.07
C ILE A 43 -53.91 0.77 -28.97
N PRO A 44 -55.02 1.18 -28.33
CA PRO A 44 -55.41 2.58 -28.29
C PRO A 44 -54.33 3.44 -27.63
N VAL A 45 -53.89 4.50 -28.30
CA VAL A 45 -52.83 5.44 -27.86
C VAL A 45 -53.08 5.99 -26.44
N LYS A 46 -54.36 6.12 -26.03
CA LYS A 46 -54.75 6.45 -24.65
C LYS A 46 -54.25 5.45 -23.60
N ALA A 47 -54.23 4.14 -23.89
CA ALA A 47 -53.75 3.12 -22.96
C ALA A 47 -52.23 3.18 -22.75
N LYS A 48 -51.45 3.52 -23.80
CA LYS A 48 -50.01 3.78 -23.67
C LYS A 48 -49.72 5.05 -22.85
N LYS A 49 -50.51 6.12 -23.05
CA LYS A 49 -50.38 7.37 -22.27
C LYS A 49 -50.76 7.18 -20.79
N LEU A 50 -51.87 6.48 -20.51
CA LEU A 50 -52.29 6.09 -19.15
C LEU A 50 -51.28 5.16 -18.46
N ARG A 51 -50.69 4.19 -19.18
CA ARG A 51 -49.60 3.35 -18.65
C ARG A 51 -48.34 4.15 -18.34
N ARG A 52 -47.98 5.14 -19.17
CA ARG A 52 -46.83 6.02 -18.95
C ARG A 52 -47.04 6.96 -17.77
N GLU A 53 -48.24 7.50 -17.60
CA GLU A 53 -48.61 8.32 -16.43
C GLU A 53 -48.67 7.49 -15.14
N ARG A 54 -49.23 6.28 -15.18
CA ARG A 54 -49.19 5.34 -14.06
C ARG A 54 -47.75 4.95 -13.72
N ARG A 55 -46.92 4.61 -14.71
CA ARG A 55 -45.49 4.29 -14.51
C ARG A 55 -44.71 5.48 -13.93
N LYS A 56 -44.97 6.70 -14.40
CA LYS A 56 -44.37 7.93 -13.84
C LYS A 56 -44.82 8.17 -12.40
N LYS A 57 -46.10 7.95 -12.09
CA LYS A 57 -46.63 8.06 -10.73
C LYS A 57 -46.01 7.00 -9.82
N THR A 58 -45.95 5.74 -10.26
CA THR A 58 -45.28 4.64 -9.54
C THR A 58 -43.79 4.90 -9.34
N MET A 59 -43.06 5.36 -10.36
CA MET A 59 -41.64 5.73 -10.25
C MET A 59 -41.42 6.89 -9.29
N ASN A 60 -42.28 7.91 -9.31
CA ASN A 60 -42.20 9.02 -8.37
C ASN A 60 -42.52 8.58 -6.93
N THR A 61 -43.46 7.64 -6.75
CA THR A 61 -43.75 7.05 -5.44
C THR A 61 -42.58 6.20 -4.93
N ILE A 62 -41.93 5.41 -5.80
CA ILE A 62 -40.72 4.65 -5.46
C ILE A 62 -39.57 5.60 -5.12
N ALA A 63 -39.34 6.64 -5.93
CA ALA A 63 -38.31 7.63 -5.67
C ALA A 63 -38.55 8.37 -4.34
N LEU A 64 -39.80 8.77 -4.05
CA LEU A 64 -40.16 9.39 -2.78
C LEU A 64 -39.97 8.42 -1.60
N SER A 65 -40.33 7.15 -1.78
CA SER A 65 -40.11 6.12 -0.75
C SER A 65 -38.62 5.88 -0.48
N ASN A 66 -37.79 5.88 -1.53
CA ASN A 66 -36.33 5.79 -1.41
C ASN A 66 -35.74 7.03 -0.71
N ILE A 67 -36.22 8.22 -1.04
CA ILE A 67 -35.80 9.46 -0.38
C ILE A 67 -36.17 9.43 1.11
N ILE A 68 -37.38 8.99 1.45
CA ILE A 68 -37.83 8.85 2.84
C ILE A 68 -37.00 7.77 3.56
N LEU A 69 -36.74 6.64 2.92
CA LEU A 69 -35.95 5.54 3.49
C LEU A 69 -34.50 5.97 3.76
N ILE A 70 -33.84 6.59 2.78
CA ILE A 70 -32.47 7.10 2.92
C ILE A 70 -32.44 8.22 3.96
N GLY A 71 -33.41 9.13 3.94
CA GLY A 71 -33.54 10.18 4.95
C GLY A 71 -33.72 9.63 6.36
N ALA A 72 -34.54 8.59 6.53
CA ALA A 72 -34.74 7.91 7.81
C ALA A 72 -33.49 7.14 8.26
N LEU A 73 -32.75 6.51 7.35
CA LEU A 73 -31.47 5.87 7.66
C LEU A 73 -30.43 6.87 8.12
N LEU A 74 -30.29 8.01 7.43
CA LEU A 74 -29.35 9.07 7.80
C LEU A 74 -29.74 9.73 9.13
N ALA A 75 -31.02 10.04 9.32
CA ALA A 75 -31.51 10.61 10.58
C ALA A 75 -31.39 9.62 11.75
N GLY A 76 -31.65 8.33 11.50
CA GLY A 76 -31.48 7.26 12.46
C GLY A 76 -30.01 7.05 12.83
N GLY A 77 -29.10 7.03 11.86
CA GLY A 77 -27.66 6.97 12.09
C GLY A 77 -27.13 8.18 12.86
N PHE A 78 -27.62 9.38 12.54
CA PHE A 78 -27.29 10.60 13.28
C PHE A 78 -27.79 10.54 14.73
N ALA A 79 -29.05 10.12 14.96
CA ALA A 79 -29.61 9.95 16.29
C ALA A 79 -28.85 8.85 17.08
N TYR A 80 -28.47 7.76 16.42
CA TYR A 80 -27.69 6.67 16.99
C TYR A 80 -26.31 7.16 17.46
N MET A 81 -25.60 7.94 16.64
CA MET A 81 -24.28 8.48 16.99
C MET A 81 -24.32 9.60 18.04
N THR A 82 -25.46 10.28 18.24
CA THR A 82 -25.53 11.47 19.12
C THR A 82 -26.28 11.26 20.43
N LEU A 83 -27.21 10.31 20.49
CA LEU A 83 -28.09 10.10 21.65
C LEU A 83 -27.71 8.88 22.50
N LEU A 84 -26.94 7.93 21.94
CA LEU A 84 -26.51 6.75 22.68
C LEU A 84 -25.20 7.02 23.44
N PRO A 85 -25.01 6.39 24.62
CA PRO A 85 -23.82 6.61 25.42
C PRO A 85 -22.56 6.13 24.67
N HIS A 86 -21.59 7.02 24.57
CA HIS A 86 -20.29 6.71 24.02
C HIS A 86 -19.49 5.86 25.00
N GLU A 87 -18.93 4.75 24.52
CA GLU A 87 -17.95 3.97 25.27
C GLU A 87 -16.70 4.83 25.48
N THR A 88 -16.00 4.64 26.60
CA THR A 88 -14.78 5.41 26.92
C THR A 88 -13.50 4.63 26.62
N LYS A 89 -13.66 3.35 26.28
CA LYS A 89 -12.60 2.39 26.01
C LYS A 89 -13.09 1.44 24.91
N ALA A 90 -12.26 1.19 23.90
CA ALA A 90 -12.44 0.08 22.98
C ALA A 90 -11.85 -1.18 23.61
N ASP A 91 -12.67 -2.16 23.96
CA ASP A 91 -12.18 -3.42 24.55
C ASP A 91 -11.53 -4.35 23.51
N ASP A 92 -11.86 -4.17 22.22
CA ASP A 92 -11.27 -4.86 21.07
C ASP A 92 -9.93 -4.26 20.62
N GLU A 93 -9.80 -2.93 20.66
CA GLU A 93 -8.57 -2.20 20.27
C GLU A 93 -7.69 -1.80 21.48
N ASN A 94 -8.10 -2.16 22.70
CA ASN A 94 -7.48 -1.89 24.00
C ASN A 94 -6.81 -0.50 24.14
N ARG A 95 -7.47 0.52 23.60
CA ARG A 95 -7.05 1.93 23.66
C ARG A 95 -8.19 2.80 24.17
N MET A 96 -7.84 3.93 24.78
CA MET A 96 -8.82 4.94 25.15
C MET A 96 -9.34 5.60 23.88
N LEU A 97 -10.66 5.72 23.78
CA LEU A 97 -11.29 6.37 22.63
C LEU A 97 -10.97 7.86 22.62
N THR A 98 -10.88 8.41 21.42
CA THR A 98 -10.60 9.82 21.18
C THR A 98 -11.58 10.70 21.94
N LYS A 99 -11.07 11.70 22.67
CA LYS A 99 -11.90 12.65 23.43
C LYS A 99 -12.32 13.80 22.54
N PHE A 100 -13.51 14.37 22.80
CA PHE A 100 -14.00 15.49 22.03
C PHE A 100 -13.01 16.67 22.07
N PRO A 101 -12.60 17.23 20.91
CA PRO A 101 -11.54 18.22 20.85
C PRO A 101 -11.96 19.55 21.49
N LYS A 102 -11.00 20.27 22.08
CA LYS A 102 -11.25 21.62 22.64
C LYS A 102 -11.17 22.68 21.53
N LEU A 103 -12.22 23.49 21.42
CA LEU A 103 -12.25 24.61 20.48
C LEU A 103 -11.28 25.71 20.89
N SER A 104 -10.40 26.11 19.98
CA SER A 104 -9.54 27.30 20.13
C SER A 104 -9.34 27.97 18.76
N ALA A 105 -9.04 29.27 18.75
CA ALA A 105 -8.80 30.00 17.50
C ALA A 105 -7.62 29.42 16.70
N LYS A 106 -6.58 28.92 17.39
CA LYS A 106 -5.41 28.28 16.77
C LYS A 106 -5.75 26.92 16.17
N SER A 107 -6.46 26.06 16.90
CA SER A 107 -6.83 24.71 16.43
C SER A 107 -7.87 24.72 15.32
N TYR A 108 -8.73 25.75 15.27
CA TYR A 108 -9.67 25.94 14.16
C TYR A 108 -8.95 26.41 12.88
N ALA A 109 -8.06 27.39 12.98
CA ALA A 109 -7.31 27.91 11.82
C ALA A 109 -6.34 26.88 11.22
N SER A 110 -5.83 25.94 12.03
CA SER A 110 -4.93 24.88 11.59
C SER A 110 -5.64 23.60 11.12
N GLY A 111 -6.97 23.53 11.12
CA GLY A 111 -7.73 22.33 10.74
C GLY A 111 -7.76 21.19 11.78
N GLN A 112 -6.89 21.22 12.78
CA GLN A 112 -6.80 20.21 13.86
C GLN A 112 -8.11 20.05 14.67
N TYR A 113 -8.90 21.12 14.83
CA TYR A 113 -10.20 21.02 15.51
C TYR A 113 -11.22 20.23 14.69
N THR A 114 -11.25 20.45 13.36
CA THR A 114 -12.17 19.73 12.47
C THR A 114 -11.74 18.28 12.27
N GLU A 115 -10.44 18.01 12.21
CA GLU A 115 -9.88 16.65 12.17
C GLU A 115 -10.19 15.89 13.46
N GLY A 116 -9.98 16.50 14.63
CA GLY A 116 -10.32 15.87 15.91
C GLY A 116 -11.83 15.63 16.11
N ILE A 117 -12.72 16.34 15.41
CA ILE A 117 -14.15 16.03 15.40
C ILE A 117 -14.41 14.75 14.58
N ALA A 118 -13.76 14.60 13.44
CA ALA A 118 -13.87 13.39 12.62
C ALA A 118 -13.33 12.18 13.39
N ASP A 119 -12.14 12.30 13.96
CA ASP A 119 -11.51 11.24 14.77
C ASP A 119 -12.40 10.85 15.95
N TYR A 120 -13.03 11.81 16.64
CA TYR A 120 -13.95 11.53 17.73
C TYR A 120 -15.16 10.69 17.29
N PHE A 121 -15.82 11.05 16.17
CA PHE A 121 -17.00 10.34 15.71
C PHE A 121 -16.68 8.99 15.05
N ASP A 122 -15.51 8.85 14.44
CA ASP A 122 -15.03 7.57 13.88
C ASP A 122 -14.69 6.56 14.98
N ASP A 123 -14.22 7.05 16.13
CA ASP A 123 -13.73 6.23 17.24
C ASP A 123 -14.81 5.89 18.29
N THR A 124 -15.85 6.73 18.43
CA THR A 124 -16.88 6.59 19.50
C THR A 124 -18.21 5.98 19.05
N VAL A 125 -18.23 5.30 17.89
CA VAL A 125 -19.44 4.61 17.39
C VAL A 125 -19.85 3.51 18.36
N HIS A 126 -21.06 3.62 18.93
CA HIS A 126 -21.58 2.66 19.89
C HIS A 126 -21.68 1.25 19.28
N ASN A 127 -21.23 0.22 20.02
CA ASN A 127 -21.31 -1.18 19.62
C ASN A 127 -20.66 -1.50 18.25
N ARG A 128 -19.60 -0.76 17.91
CA ARG A 128 -18.91 -0.83 16.61
C ARG A 128 -18.46 -2.24 16.23
N ALA A 129 -17.94 -3.01 17.19
CA ALA A 129 -17.47 -4.38 16.95
C ALA A 129 -18.59 -5.30 16.43
N ASN A 130 -19.76 -5.30 17.09
CA ASN A 130 -20.91 -6.10 16.67
C ASN A 130 -21.52 -5.60 15.35
N ILE A 131 -21.50 -4.28 15.09
CA ILE A 131 -21.94 -3.73 13.80
C ILE A 131 -21.00 -4.19 12.67
N LYS A 132 -19.69 -4.20 12.93
CA LYS A 132 -18.68 -4.68 11.97
C LYS A 132 -18.86 -6.16 11.68
N GLU A 133 -19.00 -7.00 12.71
CA GLU A 133 -19.26 -8.43 12.58
C GLU A 133 -20.55 -8.68 11.79
N PHE A 134 -21.63 -7.97 12.13
CA PHE A 134 -22.90 -8.08 11.41
C PHE A 134 -22.79 -7.68 9.93
N ILE A 135 -22.08 -6.58 9.61
CA ILE A 135 -21.88 -6.13 8.23
C ILE A 135 -21.00 -7.13 7.46
N ALA A 136 -19.94 -7.64 8.07
CA ALA A 136 -19.02 -8.61 7.48
C ALA A 136 -19.74 -9.93 7.18
N ASP A 137 -20.54 -10.44 8.12
CA ASP A 137 -21.17 -11.76 8.00
C ASP A 137 -22.44 -11.76 7.16
N ASN A 138 -23.19 -10.64 7.13
CA ASN A 138 -24.55 -10.63 6.56
C ASN A 138 -24.71 -9.69 5.36
N LEU A 139 -23.92 -8.62 5.26
CA LEU A 139 -24.09 -7.60 4.22
C LEU A 139 -23.02 -7.67 3.13
N MET A 140 -21.76 -7.95 3.49
CA MET A 140 -20.68 -8.13 2.51
C MET A 140 -20.91 -9.30 1.54
N PRO A 141 -21.41 -10.48 1.97
CA PRO A 141 -21.73 -11.57 1.06
C PRO A 141 -22.89 -11.23 0.10
N LEU A 142 -23.83 -10.39 0.56
CA LEU A 142 -25.00 -9.96 -0.21
C LEU A 142 -24.68 -8.88 -1.27
N LYS A 143 -23.53 -8.21 -1.16
CA LYS A 143 -23.04 -7.26 -2.17
C LYS A 143 -22.60 -7.93 -3.48
N GLY A 144 -22.62 -9.27 -3.54
CA GLY A 144 -22.64 -10.01 -4.81
C GLY A 144 -21.41 -9.83 -5.70
N ARG A 145 -20.28 -9.33 -5.19
CA ARG A 145 -19.01 -9.28 -5.92
C ARG A 145 -18.02 -10.26 -5.31
N LYS A 146 -18.04 -11.50 -5.82
CA LYS A 146 -16.80 -12.24 -6.05
C LYS A 146 -16.08 -11.55 -7.21
N TYR A 147 -14.95 -10.88 -6.94
CA TYR A 147 -14.06 -10.44 -8.02
C TYR A 147 -13.29 -11.67 -8.51
N GLY A 148 -13.43 -12.04 -9.79
CA GLY A 148 -12.81 -13.23 -10.38
C GLY A 148 -13.78 -14.26 -10.98
N GLY A 149 -15.08 -13.99 -10.98
CA GLY A 149 -16.00 -14.72 -11.86
C GLY A 149 -15.74 -14.33 -13.31
N SER A 150 -15.40 -15.31 -14.14
CA SER A 150 -15.35 -15.17 -15.60
C SER A 150 -16.61 -14.49 -16.13
N ASP A 151 -16.39 -13.54 -17.04
CA ASP A 151 -17.40 -12.79 -17.81
C ASP A 151 -18.20 -11.72 -17.05
N ASP A 152 -17.51 -10.68 -16.56
CA ASP A 152 -17.87 -9.28 -16.82
C ASP A 152 -16.84 -8.35 -16.15
N GLY A 153 -15.91 -7.85 -16.96
CA GLY A 153 -14.82 -7.00 -16.54
C GLY A 153 -15.31 -5.68 -15.94
N ALA A 154 -15.08 -5.48 -14.65
CA ALA A 154 -15.08 -4.15 -14.06
C ALA A 154 -13.75 -3.47 -14.40
N GLU A 155 -13.74 -2.69 -15.48
CA GLU A 155 -12.65 -1.76 -15.79
C GLU A 155 -12.53 -0.71 -14.67
N LEU A 156 -11.41 -0.76 -13.94
CA LEU A 156 -10.97 0.33 -13.09
C LEU A 156 -10.30 1.39 -13.96
N TYR A 157 -10.97 2.53 -14.10
CA TYR A 157 -10.39 3.74 -14.69
C TYR A 157 -9.46 4.40 -13.65
N GLY A 158 -8.22 3.89 -13.55
CA GLY A 158 -7.07 4.61 -13.00
C GLY A 158 -6.11 4.91 -14.15
N SER A 159 -5.69 6.16 -14.30
CA SER A 159 -4.95 6.73 -15.44
C SER A 159 -3.72 5.93 -15.89
N SER A 160 -3.94 4.87 -16.65
CA SER A 160 -2.92 4.21 -17.45
C SER A 160 -2.84 4.93 -18.79
N ALA A 161 -1.90 5.87 -18.91
CA ALA A 161 -1.58 6.45 -20.21
C ALA A 161 -1.15 5.33 -21.16
N LYS A 162 -1.99 5.05 -22.16
CA LYS A 162 -1.77 4.02 -23.18
C LYS A 162 -0.39 4.18 -23.83
N LYS A 163 0.38 3.07 -23.84
CA LYS A 163 1.61 2.87 -24.62
C LYS A 163 1.48 3.47 -26.03
N LYS A 164 2.24 4.53 -26.33
CA LYS A 164 2.69 4.78 -27.71
C LYS A 164 3.92 3.88 -27.94
N LYS A 165 3.73 2.80 -28.69
CA LYS A 165 4.86 2.04 -29.27
C LYS A 165 5.61 2.98 -30.22
N SER A 166 6.81 3.40 -29.85
CA SER A 166 7.80 3.87 -30.83
C SER A 166 8.43 2.65 -31.49
N ILE A 167 8.35 2.63 -32.82
CA ILE A 167 8.98 1.65 -33.69
C ILE A 167 10.41 2.15 -33.93
N SER A 168 11.40 1.28 -33.69
CA SER A 168 12.55 1.06 -34.59
C SER A 168 13.58 0.13 -33.95
N ALA A 169 13.68 -1.10 -34.44
CA ALA A 169 14.94 -1.70 -34.84
C ALA A 169 14.68 -2.94 -35.69
N VAL A 170 15.51 -3.07 -36.72
CA VAL A 170 15.42 -3.94 -37.89
C VAL A 170 15.78 -5.38 -37.53
N THR A 171 15.07 -6.38 -38.07
CA THR A 171 15.62 -7.74 -38.19
C THR A 171 15.24 -8.36 -39.52
N THR A 172 16.29 -8.78 -40.21
CA THR A 172 16.36 -9.42 -41.52
C THR A 172 15.78 -10.84 -41.49
N THR A 173 15.40 -11.29 -42.68
CA THR A 173 14.59 -12.44 -43.09
C THR A 173 15.09 -13.87 -42.76
N LYS A 174 14.09 -14.75 -42.46
CA LYS A 174 13.87 -16.23 -42.60
C LYS A 174 14.78 -17.04 -43.57
N PRO A 175 14.78 -18.42 -43.62
CA PRO A 175 13.63 -19.39 -43.49
C PRO A 175 13.91 -20.73 -42.71
N PHE A 176 12.96 -21.41 -42.01
CA PHE A 176 11.88 -22.38 -42.40
C PHE A 176 12.33 -23.56 -43.31
N ILE A 177 12.30 -24.84 -42.89
CA ILE A 177 11.32 -25.98 -43.13
C ILE A 177 12.08 -27.32 -42.81
N PRO A 178 11.53 -28.54 -42.53
CA PRO A 178 10.38 -29.04 -41.75
C PRO A 178 10.70 -30.21 -40.76
N GLU A 179 9.65 -30.56 -40.02
CA GLU A 179 9.25 -31.80 -39.33
C GLU A 179 9.69 -33.16 -39.92
N ILE A 180 10.11 -34.10 -39.04
CA ILE A 180 10.13 -35.56 -39.28
C ILE A 180 9.51 -36.27 -38.08
N THR A 181 8.36 -36.92 -38.33
CA THR A 181 7.68 -37.92 -37.50
C THR A 181 8.55 -39.17 -37.29
N THR A 182 8.65 -39.64 -36.05
CA THR A 182 8.95 -41.05 -35.76
C THR A 182 8.06 -41.55 -34.63
N GLU A 183 7.25 -42.56 -34.95
CA GLU A 183 6.51 -43.38 -34.00
C GLU A 183 7.50 -44.15 -33.10
N THR A 184 7.23 -44.21 -31.80
CA THR A 184 7.77 -45.27 -30.93
C THR A 184 6.72 -45.64 -29.91
N THR A 185 6.28 -46.89 -30.01
CA THR A 185 5.28 -47.53 -29.17
C THR A 185 5.87 -47.91 -27.80
N ALA A 186 5.27 -47.34 -26.76
CA ALA A 186 5.04 -47.81 -25.40
C ALA A 186 6.05 -48.78 -24.72
N VAL A 187 6.62 -48.31 -23.61
CA VAL A 187 6.87 -49.11 -22.41
C VAL A 187 6.13 -48.44 -21.25
N GLN A 188 5.24 -49.20 -20.60
CA GLN A 188 4.46 -48.78 -19.44
C GLN A 188 5.38 -48.48 -18.25
N ALA A 189 5.38 -47.23 -17.80
CA ALA A 189 5.83 -46.84 -16.47
C ALA A 189 4.60 -46.60 -15.60
N ALA A 190 4.59 -47.22 -14.42
CA ALA A 190 3.51 -47.15 -13.46
C ALA A 190 3.23 -45.70 -13.05
N THR A 191 1.97 -45.30 -13.16
CA THR A 191 1.46 -43.99 -12.77
C THR A 191 1.43 -43.90 -11.26
N GLU A 192 2.39 -43.18 -10.66
CA GLU A 192 2.17 -42.59 -9.34
C GLU A 192 0.99 -41.61 -9.46
N PRO A 193 0.03 -41.60 -8.52
CA PRO A 193 -1.06 -40.65 -8.57
C PRO A 193 -0.47 -39.24 -8.48
N ALA A 194 -0.70 -38.46 -9.53
CA ALA A 194 -0.46 -37.03 -9.52
C ALA A 194 -1.13 -36.45 -8.27
N THR A 195 -0.32 -35.87 -7.40
CA THR A 195 -0.80 -34.97 -6.36
C THR A 195 -1.59 -33.89 -7.08
N GLU A 196 -2.93 -33.92 -6.97
CA GLU A 196 -3.75 -32.82 -7.45
C GLU A 196 -3.21 -31.54 -6.82
N GLU A 197 -2.70 -30.64 -7.67
CA GLU A 197 -2.48 -29.25 -7.25
C GLU A 197 -3.79 -28.78 -6.64
N PRO A 198 -3.81 -28.34 -5.37
CA PRO A 198 -5.02 -27.81 -4.79
C PRO A 198 -5.46 -26.64 -5.67
N ALA A 199 -6.75 -26.63 -6.04
CA ALA A 199 -7.35 -25.52 -6.76
C ALA A 199 -6.87 -24.19 -6.13
N PRO A 200 -6.41 -23.21 -6.94
CA PRO A 200 -5.80 -22.00 -6.41
C PRO A 200 -6.77 -21.37 -5.42
N ALA A 201 -6.33 -21.20 -4.17
CA ALA A 201 -7.12 -20.56 -3.15
C ALA A 201 -7.57 -19.20 -3.69
N GLU A 202 -8.89 -18.97 -3.80
CA GLU A 202 -9.44 -17.68 -4.22
C GLU A 202 -8.92 -16.61 -3.24
N GLY A 203 -7.98 -15.78 -3.72
CA GLY A 203 -7.38 -14.71 -2.93
C GLY A 203 -8.33 -13.52 -2.74
N GLU A 204 -8.28 -12.92 -1.56
CA GLU A 204 -8.97 -11.67 -1.21
C GLU A 204 -8.07 -10.48 -1.52
N LEU A 205 -8.56 -9.48 -2.27
CA LEU A 205 -7.81 -8.25 -2.56
C LEU A 205 -8.45 -7.06 -1.85
N THR A 206 -7.69 -6.38 -0.99
CA THR A 206 -8.13 -5.17 -0.30
C THR A 206 -6.94 -4.27 -0.01
N ASN A 207 -7.11 -2.95 -0.16
CA ASN A 207 -6.06 -1.94 0.07
C ASN A 207 -4.71 -2.26 -0.62
N ASN A 208 -4.75 -2.76 -1.86
CA ASN A 208 -3.58 -3.19 -2.63
C ASN A 208 -2.74 -4.30 -1.94
N ILE A 209 -3.38 -5.10 -1.09
CA ILE A 209 -2.83 -6.27 -0.41
C ILE A 209 -3.63 -7.49 -0.85
N LEU A 210 -2.94 -8.48 -1.41
CA LEU A 210 -3.50 -9.78 -1.74
C LEU A 210 -3.39 -10.70 -0.52
N ILE A 211 -4.51 -11.22 -0.05
CA ILE A 211 -4.58 -12.24 0.99
C ILE A 211 -4.83 -13.56 0.31
N VAL A 212 -3.80 -14.40 0.26
CA VAL A 212 -3.84 -15.72 -0.39
C VAL A 212 -2.97 -16.67 0.42
N ASN A 213 -3.33 -17.95 0.49
CA ASN A 213 -2.60 -18.96 1.26
C ASN A 213 -2.37 -18.55 2.73
N LYS A 214 -3.34 -17.87 3.34
CA LYS A 214 -3.31 -17.32 4.71
C LYS A 214 -2.19 -16.29 4.96
N ARG A 215 -1.66 -15.65 3.92
CA ARG A 215 -0.63 -14.60 3.97
C ARG A 215 -1.15 -13.35 3.29
N GLY A 216 -0.82 -12.18 3.83
CA GLY A 216 -0.95 -10.90 3.14
C GLY A 216 0.31 -10.60 2.32
N ILE A 217 0.10 -10.12 1.09
CA ILE A 217 1.16 -9.77 0.14
C ILE A 217 0.87 -8.36 -0.37
N THR A 218 1.77 -7.41 -0.09
CA THR A 218 1.70 -6.04 -0.59
C THR A 218 2.05 -6.03 -2.07
N LEU A 219 1.10 -5.67 -2.94
CA LEU A 219 1.33 -5.71 -4.39
C LEU A 219 2.21 -4.54 -4.83
N TYR A 220 3.42 -4.86 -5.30
CA TYR A 220 4.39 -3.85 -5.72
C TYR A 220 4.02 -3.21 -7.06
N GLY A 221 3.99 -1.88 -7.11
CA GLY A 221 3.52 -1.13 -8.27
C GLY A 221 4.58 -0.81 -9.33
N GLY A 222 5.86 -0.99 -9.03
CA GLY A 222 6.97 -0.54 -9.89
C GLY A 222 7.37 0.93 -9.68
N GLY A 223 8.60 1.27 -10.05
CA GLY A 223 9.14 2.64 -9.91
C GLY A 223 8.80 3.59 -11.06
N TRP A 224 8.67 3.09 -12.30
CA TRP A 224 8.31 3.90 -13.48
C TRP A 224 9.24 5.11 -13.72
N GLY A 225 10.53 4.95 -13.47
CA GLY A 225 11.58 5.98 -13.62
C GLY A 225 12.08 6.55 -12.28
N THR A 226 11.33 6.39 -11.19
CA THR A 226 11.73 6.90 -9.86
C THR A 226 12.85 6.08 -9.22
N GLU A 227 13.02 4.83 -9.64
CA GLU A 227 14.14 3.98 -9.28
C GLU A 227 15.48 4.61 -9.73
N LEU A 228 15.51 5.26 -10.89
CA LEU A 228 16.67 6.00 -11.38
C LEU A 228 16.91 7.29 -10.58
N GLU A 229 15.85 7.94 -10.10
CA GLU A 229 15.97 9.11 -9.23
C GLU A 229 16.61 8.73 -7.88
N TYR A 230 16.19 7.61 -7.28
CA TYR A 230 16.81 7.07 -6.07
C TYR A 230 18.32 6.85 -6.27
N ALA A 231 18.71 6.16 -7.35
CA ALA A 231 20.11 5.96 -7.68
C ALA A 231 20.87 7.29 -7.86
N SER A 232 20.24 8.29 -8.50
CA SER A 232 20.84 9.61 -8.69
C SER A 232 21.12 10.34 -7.37
N TYR A 233 20.25 10.17 -6.37
CA TYR A 233 20.45 10.76 -5.04
C TYR A 233 21.65 10.13 -4.34
N LEU A 234 21.75 8.80 -4.37
CA LEU A 234 22.88 8.08 -3.79
C LEU A 234 24.21 8.46 -4.47
N ASN A 235 24.21 8.63 -5.79
CA ASN A 235 25.37 9.11 -6.53
C ASN A 235 25.82 10.51 -6.06
N ALA A 236 24.86 11.41 -5.79
CA ALA A 236 25.16 12.74 -5.26
C ALA A 236 25.73 12.70 -3.83
N TYR A 237 25.29 11.76 -2.98
CA TYR A 237 25.95 11.50 -1.70
C TYR A 237 27.39 11.05 -1.89
N LYS A 238 27.63 10.08 -2.78
CA LYS A 238 28.98 9.55 -3.04
C LYS A 238 29.94 10.64 -3.55
N GLU A 239 29.48 11.48 -4.46
CA GLU A 239 30.27 12.62 -4.98
C GLU A 239 30.70 13.57 -3.84
N LYS A 240 29.79 13.89 -2.92
CA LYS A 240 30.06 14.83 -1.82
C LYS A 240 30.92 14.24 -0.69
N LEU A 241 30.84 12.93 -0.46
CA LEU A 241 31.52 12.27 0.67
C LEU A 241 32.92 11.75 0.33
N GLY A 242 33.29 11.69 -0.95
CA GLY A 242 34.63 11.30 -1.38
C GLY A 242 35.01 9.88 -0.93
N ASN A 243 35.84 9.79 0.11
CA ASN A 243 36.43 8.52 0.59
C ASN A 243 35.47 7.63 1.39
N VAL A 244 34.31 8.13 1.82
CA VAL A 244 33.30 7.30 2.49
C VAL A 244 32.79 6.25 1.51
N ASN A 245 32.75 4.98 1.95
CA ASN A 245 32.11 3.92 1.20
C ASN A 245 30.60 4.13 1.25
N VAL A 246 29.93 4.16 0.09
CA VAL A 246 28.48 4.33 0.03
C VAL A 246 27.88 3.05 -0.56
N TYR A 247 26.85 2.52 0.12
CA TYR A 247 26.19 1.28 -0.21
C TYR A 247 24.69 1.52 -0.46
N SER A 248 24.14 0.82 -1.47
CA SER A 248 22.71 0.73 -1.73
C SER A 248 22.24 -0.69 -1.45
N MET A 249 21.32 -0.86 -0.50
CA MET A 249 20.68 -2.14 -0.21
C MET A 249 19.16 -1.98 -0.23
N VAL A 250 18.57 -2.03 -1.42
CA VAL A 250 17.11 -2.04 -1.56
C VAL A 250 16.59 -3.43 -1.24
N LEU A 251 15.62 -3.49 -0.33
CA LEU A 251 15.11 -4.73 0.22
C LEU A 251 13.84 -5.16 -0.52
N PRO A 252 13.75 -6.41 -1.02
CA PRO A 252 12.50 -6.92 -1.59
C PRO A 252 11.41 -7.01 -0.51
N THR A 253 10.18 -7.13 -0.96
CA THR A 253 9.05 -7.45 -0.09
C THR A 253 8.61 -8.90 -0.28
N SER A 254 7.61 -9.33 0.49
CA SER A 254 7.01 -10.66 0.32
C SER A 254 6.44 -10.88 -1.08
N SER A 255 6.16 -9.81 -1.83
CA SER A 255 5.69 -9.86 -3.22
C SER A 255 6.66 -10.61 -4.15
N SER A 256 7.97 -10.46 -3.95
CA SER A 256 8.97 -11.09 -4.81
C SER A 256 9.02 -12.61 -4.72
N PHE A 257 8.66 -13.16 -3.56
CA PHE A 257 8.92 -14.58 -3.26
C PHE A 257 7.66 -15.41 -3.06
N TYR A 258 6.56 -14.78 -2.64
CA TYR A 258 5.35 -15.50 -2.22
C TYR A 258 4.11 -15.19 -3.04
N LEU A 259 4.20 -14.32 -4.06
CA LEU A 259 3.08 -14.03 -4.97
C LEU A 259 2.82 -15.25 -5.87
N PRO A 260 1.64 -15.88 -5.83
CA PRO A 260 1.35 -17.05 -6.64
C PRO A 260 1.30 -16.73 -8.15
N ASP A 261 1.60 -17.72 -8.98
CA ASP A 261 1.74 -17.55 -10.43
C ASP A 261 0.51 -16.96 -11.11
N ASN A 262 -0.69 -17.35 -10.68
CA ASN A 262 -1.95 -16.84 -11.20
C ASN A 262 -2.26 -15.38 -10.81
N TYR A 263 -1.46 -14.78 -9.93
CA TYR A 263 -1.56 -13.38 -9.49
C TYR A 263 -0.37 -12.51 -9.91
N LYS A 264 0.60 -13.05 -10.67
CA LYS A 264 1.80 -12.31 -11.08
C LYS A 264 1.50 -11.01 -11.84
N ASP A 265 0.43 -10.97 -12.62
CA ASP A 265 0.03 -9.76 -13.37
C ASP A 265 -0.46 -8.61 -12.47
N LEU A 266 -0.65 -8.85 -11.17
CA LEU A 266 -1.05 -7.82 -10.21
C LEU A 266 0.12 -7.02 -9.62
N ALA A 267 1.37 -7.45 -9.82
CA ALA A 267 2.54 -6.78 -9.28
C ALA A 267 3.65 -6.63 -10.34
N HIS A 268 4.39 -5.53 -10.24
CA HIS A 268 5.62 -5.34 -10.98
C HIS A 268 6.76 -6.18 -10.39
N SER A 269 7.79 -6.45 -11.20
CA SER A 269 9.01 -7.10 -10.73
C SER A 269 9.84 -6.12 -9.89
N GLU A 270 10.02 -6.39 -8.59
CA GLU A 270 10.98 -5.65 -7.76
C GLU A 270 12.42 -5.85 -8.28
N LYS A 271 12.72 -7.06 -8.78
CA LYS A 271 14.06 -7.39 -9.30
C LYS A 271 14.43 -6.54 -10.51
N GLU A 272 13.48 -6.22 -11.38
CA GLU A 272 13.72 -5.35 -12.54
C GLU A 272 14.10 -3.94 -12.09
N ASP A 273 13.38 -3.37 -11.12
CA ASP A 273 13.72 -2.05 -10.57
C ASP A 273 15.06 -2.06 -9.84
N PHE A 274 15.40 -3.15 -9.14
CA PHE A 274 16.70 -3.29 -8.47
C PHE A 274 17.84 -3.36 -9.49
N ASP A 275 17.67 -4.10 -10.59
CA ASP A 275 18.64 -4.14 -11.68
C ASP A 275 18.82 -2.76 -12.35
N ASN A 276 17.73 -2.01 -12.51
CA ASN A 276 17.76 -0.64 -13.03
C ASN A 276 18.49 0.31 -12.07
N ILE A 277 18.24 0.21 -10.76
CA ILE A 277 18.97 0.98 -9.73
C ILE A 277 20.45 0.68 -9.82
N ASP A 278 20.82 -0.60 -9.77
CA ASP A 278 22.21 -1.05 -9.75
C ASP A 278 22.98 -0.61 -11.01
N GLY A 279 22.34 -0.69 -12.18
CA GLY A 279 22.91 -0.20 -13.44
C GLY A 279 23.11 1.33 -13.50
N ALA A 280 22.40 2.08 -12.66
CA ALA A 280 22.48 3.54 -12.60
C ALA A 280 23.41 4.08 -11.48
N LEU A 281 23.88 3.22 -10.59
CA LEU A 281 24.79 3.60 -9.51
C LEU A 281 26.19 3.96 -10.05
N GLN A 282 26.81 5.00 -9.47
CA GLN A 282 28.12 5.51 -9.84
C GLN A 282 29.01 5.59 -8.60
N ASN A 283 29.96 4.66 -8.49
CA ASN A 283 30.86 4.51 -7.33
C ASN A 283 30.14 4.24 -5.99
N VAL A 284 28.86 3.86 -6.06
CA VAL A 284 28.07 3.33 -4.95
C VAL A 284 28.03 1.80 -5.09
N MET A 285 28.26 1.08 -4.00
CA MET A 285 28.27 -0.37 -4.00
C MET A 285 26.85 -0.93 -3.82
N SER A 286 26.35 -1.67 -4.81
CA SER A 286 25.11 -2.43 -4.65
C SER A 286 25.31 -3.61 -3.69
N VAL A 287 24.30 -3.85 -2.85
CA VAL A 287 24.19 -5.01 -1.98
C VAL A 287 22.98 -5.83 -2.43
N ASP A 288 23.25 -6.96 -3.08
CA ASP A 288 22.23 -7.87 -3.62
C ASP A 288 21.49 -8.67 -2.53
N ALA A 289 20.61 -7.98 -1.80
CA ALA A 289 19.73 -8.56 -0.81
C ALA A 289 18.67 -9.47 -1.44
N TYR A 290 18.28 -9.22 -2.70
CA TYR A 290 17.29 -10.04 -3.40
C TYR A 290 17.76 -11.49 -3.52
N SER A 291 18.95 -11.72 -4.08
CA SER A 291 19.46 -13.08 -4.26
C SER A 291 19.73 -13.76 -2.91
N ALA A 292 20.21 -13.00 -1.92
CA ALA A 292 20.40 -13.52 -0.56
C ALA A 292 19.08 -14.04 0.02
N LEU A 293 18.01 -13.25 -0.02
CA LEU A 293 16.71 -13.64 0.51
C LEU A 293 16.04 -14.75 -0.32
N ASN A 294 16.16 -14.71 -1.65
CA ASN A 294 15.59 -15.74 -2.53
C ASN A 294 16.16 -17.14 -2.25
N ALA A 295 17.44 -17.23 -1.86
CA ALA A 295 18.06 -18.51 -1.48
C ALA A 295 17.44 -19.14 -0.22
N HIS A 296 16.77 -18.32 0.60
CA HIS A 296 16.16 -18.71 1.88
C HIS A 296 14.63 -18.55 1.88
N LYS A 297 13.99 -18.44 0.70
CA LYS A 297 12.54 -18.17 0.59
C LYS A 297 11.65 -19.25 1.21
N ASP A 298 12.16 -20.47 1.35
CA ASP A 298 11.45 -21.58 1.97
C ASP A 298 11.52 -21.54 3.51
N GLU A 299 12.33 -20.65 4.08
CA GLU A 299 12.38 -20.36 5.52
C GLU A 299 11.39 -19.23 5.89
N ALA A 300 11.17 -19.04 7.19
CA ALA A 300 10.31 -17.98 7.72
C ALA A 300 11.02 -16.61 7.68
N ILE A 301 11.40 -16.15 6.49
CA ILE A 301 12.11 -14.86 6.29
C ILE A 301 11.16 -13.67 6.11
N TYR A 302 9.87 -13.88 5.83
CA TYR A 302 8.84 -12.82 5.80
C TYR A 302 7.62 -13.16 6.60
N SER A 303 7.10 -12.15 7.31
CA SER A 303 5.87 -12.25 8.07
C SER A 303 4.68 -12.54 7.15
N ARG A 304 3.70 -13.28 7.66
CA ARG A 304 2.44 -13.55 6.94
C ARG A 304 1.40 -12.47 7.20
N THR A 305 1.46 -11.87 8.38
CA THR A 305 0.47 -10.91 8.92
C THR A 305 1.02 -9.50 9.09
N ASP A 306 2.33 -9.31 8.85
CA ASP A 306 3.01 -8.01 8.93
C ASP A 306 3.66 -7.66 7.61
N HIS A 307 3.77 -6.36 7.31
CA HIS A 307 4.35 -5.90 6.05
C HIS A 307 5.87 -6.01 6.02
N HIS A 308 6.54 -6.19 7.16
CA HIS A 308 7.98 -6.39 7.24
C HIS A 308 8.39 -7.86 7.03
N TRP A 309 9.68 -8.05 6.75
CA TRP A 309 10.31 -9.34 6.93
C TRP A 309 10.21 -9.86 8.37
N GLN A 310 10.48 -11.14 8.55
CA GLN A 310 10.84 -11.67 9.87
C GLN A 310 12.32 -11.37 10.13
N PRO A 311 12.78 -11.32 11.40
CA PRO A 311 14.17 -10.99 11.73
C PRO A 311 15.23 -11.89 11.07
N LEU A 312 14.85 -13.12 10.69
CA LEU A 312 15.73 -14.02 9.91
C LEU A 312 16.03 -13.48 8.51
N GLY A 313 15.08 -12.82 7.85
CA GLY A 313 15.34 -12.11 6.60
C GLY A 313 16.34 -10.97 6.79
N ALA A 314 16.21 -10.22 7.89
CA ALA A 314 17.15 -9.16 8.23
C ALA A 314 18.57 -9.69 8.47
N TYR A 315 18.71 -10.86 9.09
CA TYR A 315 20.00 -11.55 9.25
C TYR A 315 20.68 -11.82 7.90
N TYR A 316 19.99 -12.45 6.95
CA TYR A 316 20.58 -12.76 5.63
C TYR A 316 20.93 -11.51 4.81
N ALA A 317 20.12 -10.46 4.89
CA ALA A 317 20.44 -9.18 4.25
C ALA A 317 21.65 -8.50 4.92
N ALA A 318 21.73 -8.52 6.24
CA ALA A 318 22.85 -7.98 7.00
C ALA A 318 24.15 -8.76 6.72
N GLU A 319 24.09 -10.08 6.61
CA GLU A 319 25.22 -10.94 6.23
C GLU A 319 25.75 -10.55 4.86
N LYS A 320 24.84 -10.38 3.89
CA LYS A 320 25.19 -9.95 2.53
C LYS A 320 25.83 -8.57 2.53
N PHE A 321 25.32 -7.64 3.32
CA PHE A 321 25.92 -6.31 3.48
C PHE A 321 27.31 -6.39 4.10
N ALA A 322 27.47 -7.13 5.20
CA ALA A 322 28.75 -7.29 5.89
C ALA A 322 29.83 -7.89 4.97
N LEU A 323 29.45 -8.87 4.14
CA LEU A 323 30.30 -9.44 3.10
C LEU A 323 30.73 -8.38 2.08
N THR A 324 29.80 -7.59 1.56
CA THR A 324 30.10 -6.51 0.59
C THR A 324 30.96 -5.41 1.22
N ALA A 325 30.77 -5.11 2.51
CA ALA A 325 31.54 -4.11 3.24
C ALA A 325 32.91 -4.61 3.74
N GLY A 326 33.19 -5.90 3.59
CA GLY A 326 34.44 -6.53 4.02
C GLY A 326 34.64 -6.48 5.53
N VAL A 327 33.57 -6.65 6.30
CA VAL A 327 33.58 -6.62 7.78
C VAL A 327 33.20 -7.98 8.36
N PRO A 328 33.64 -8.31 9.59
CA PRO A 328 33.22 -9.54 10.25
C PRO A 328 31.71 -9.58 10.43
N PHE A 329 31.14 -10.78 10.44
CA PHE A 329 29.72 -11.00 10.71
C PHE A 329 29.57 -12.20 11.64
N ALA A 330 28.68 -12.08 12.63
CA ALA A 330 28.47 -13.13 13.62
C ALA A 330 27.49 -14.18 13.08
N ASP A 331 27.85 -15.45 13.23
CA ASP A 331 26.95 -16.56 12.94
C ASP A 331 25.73 -16.51 13.88
N LEU A 332 24.57 -16.99 13.40
CA LEU A 332 23.33 -16.99 14.17
C LEU A 332 23.46 -17.72 15.53
N SER A 333 24.37 -18.68 15.65
CA SER A 333 24.69 -19.37 16.92
C SER A 333 25.27 -18.46 18.01
N GLU A 334 25.79 -17.28 17.65
CA GLU A 334 26.29 -16.25 18.57
C GLU A 334 25.16 -15.36 19.13
N TYR A 335 23.91 -15.66 18.79
CA TYR A 335 22.73 -14.95 19.27
C TYR A 335 21.91 -15.82 20.23
N GLU A 336 21.16 -15.17 21.11
CA GLU A 336 20.06 -15.77 21.86
C GLU A 336 18.78 -15.65 21.02
N THR A 337 18.18 -16.79 20.65
CA THR A 337 16.90 -16.83 19.94
C THR A 337 15.75 -16.62 20.91
N VAL A 338 14.88 -15.65 20.62
CA VAL A 338 13.66 -15.38 21.40
C VAL A 338 12.45 -15.56 20.50
N THR A 339 11.48 -16.35 20.97
CA THR A 339 10.22 -16.62 20.27
C THR A 339 9.06 -15.97 21.00
N LEU A 340 8.32 -15.11 20.31
CA LEU A 340 7.11 -14.47 20.82
C LEU A 340 5.89 -14.98 20.03
N PRO A 341 5.01 -15.80 20.64
CA PRO A 341 3.87 -16.38 19.93
C PRO A 341 2.72 -15.37 19.79
N GLY A 342 1.84 -15.61 18.82
CA GLY A 342 0.58 -14.87 18.70
C GLY A 342 0.71 -13.54 17.95
N TYR A 343 1.74 -13.39 17.12
CA TYR A 343 1.99 -12.18 16.34
C TYR A 343 0.96 -12.02 15.22
N VAL A 344 0.30 -10.86 15.19
CA VAL A 344 -0.59 -10.42 14.11
C VAL A 344 -0.26 -8.96 13.81
N GLY A 345 0.47 -8.73 12.73
CA GLY A 345 1.05 -7.42 12.42
C GLY A 345 0.15 -6.46 11.64
N THR A 346 0.79 -5.52 10.98
CA THR A 346 0.12 -4.37 10.33
C THR A 346 -0.77 -4.76 9.16
N LEU A 347 -0.55 -5.89 8.49
CA LEU A 347 -1.38 -6.26 7.34
C LEU A 347 -2.81 -6.56 7.79
N TYR A 348 -3.01 -7.08 9.01
CA TYR A 348 -4.36 -7.13 9.57
C TYR A 348 -4.96 -5.73 9.74
N MET A 349 -4.22 -4.77 10.31
CA MET A 349 -4.71 -3.40 10.47
C MET A 349 -5.08 -2.73 9.13
N TYR A 350 -4.31 -3.02 8.06
CA TYR A 350 -4.51 -2.45 6.73
C TYR A 350 -5.68 -3.07 5.96
N THR A 351 -6.04 -4.31 6.27
CA THR A 351 -7.02 -5.10 5.50
C THR A 351 -8.29 -5.40 6.26
N GLN A 352 -8.21 -5.45 7.60
CA GLN A 352 -9.23 -5.96 8.52
C GLN A 352 -9.67 -7.40 8.18
N SER A 353 -8.81 -8.18 7.53
CA SER A 353 -9.15 -9.54 7.10
C SER A 353 -9.15 -10.51 8.28
N ALA A 354 -10.27 -11.22 8.44
CA ALA A 354 -10.41 -12.31 9.41
C ALA A 354 -9.41 -13.44 9.14
N THR A 355 -8.97 -13.62 7.89
CA THR A 355 -7.96 -14.62 7.52
C THR A 355 -6.62 -14.32 8.19
N LEU A 356 -6.21 -13.05 8.24
CA LEU A 356 -4.96 -12.64 8.90
C LEU A 356 -5.11 -12.62 10.41
N LEU A 357 -6.24 -12.13 10.92
CA LEU A 357 -6.53 -12.10 12.36
C LEU A 357 -6.47 -13.50 12.99
N ASN A 358 -7.04 -14.49 12.32
CA ASN A 358 -7.12 -15.87 12.79
C ASN A 358 -5.92 -16.73 12.37
N ASN A 359 -4.84 -16.12 11.86
CA ASN A 359 -3.61 -16.80 11.49
C ASN A 359 -2.37 -16.20 12.17
N PRO A 360 -2.34 -16.11 13.52
CA PRO A 360 -1.17 -15.63 14.22
C PRO A 360 0.07 -16.45 13.88
N GLU A 361 1.22 -15.80 13.89
CA GLU A 361 2.53 -16.44 13.70
C GLU A 361 3.43 -16.24 14.92
N ASP A 362 4.53 -16.98 14.96
CA ASP A 362 5.60 -16.70 15.90
C ASP A 362 6.45 -15.55 15.35
N PHE A 363 6.77 -14.58 16.20
CA PHE A 363 7.77 -13.57 15.92
C PHE A 363 9.08 -13.99 16.59
N VAL A 364 10.08 -14.33 15.77
CA VAL A 364 11.36 -14.87 16.24
C VAL A 364 12.46 -13.86 15.98
N TYR A 365 13.07 -13.32 17.04
CA TYR A 365 14.17 -12.37 16.93
C TYR A 365 15.43 -12.85 17.66
N TYR A 366 16.56 -12.25 17.31
CA TYR A 366 17.88 -12.70 17.73
C TYR A 366 18.57 -11.59 18.51
N LYS A 367 18.89 -11.87 19.77
CA LYS A 367 19.57 -10.94 20.67
C LYS A 367 21.07 -11.24 20.67
N PRO A 368 21.94 -10.27 20.34
CA PRO A 368 23.39 -10.47 20.42
C PRO A 368 23.80 -10.85 21.85
N LYS A 369 24.66 -11.86 21.98
CA LYS A 369 25.25 -12.23 23.29
C LYS A 369 26.32 -11.24 23.76
N VAL A 370 26.92 -10.51 22.82
CA VAL A 370 27.98 -9.53 23.09
C VAL A 370 27.35 -8.23 23.60
N PRO A 371 27.87 -7.63 24.69
CA PRO A 371 27.36 -6.37 25.19
C PRO A 371 27.60 -5.23 24.18
N VAL A 372 26.71 -4.25 24.18
CA VAL A 372 26.85 -2.99 23.44
C VAL A 372 26.42 -1.83 24.31
N THR A 373 26.93 -0.64 24.00
CA THR A 373 26.44 0.62 24.60
C THR A 373 25.53 1.32 23.59
N VAL A 374 24.31 1.66 23.99
CA VAL A 374 23.33 2.31 23.11
C VAL A 374 22.92 3.65 23.68
N THR A 375 23.01 4.68 22.83
CA THR A 375 22.53 6.03 23.12
C THR A 375 21.50 6.43 22.07
N GLN A 376 20.33 6.87 22.52
CA GLN A 376 19.30 7.44 21.65
C GLN A 376 19.35 8.97 21.73
N TYR A 377 19.11 9.60 20.60
CA TYR A 377 19.02 11.05 20.44
C TYR A 377 17.69 11.38 19.76
N ASP A 378 17.26 12.63 19.89
CA ASP A 378 16.18 13.14 19.04
C ASP A 378 16.61 13.25 17.56
N THR A 379 15.67 13.69 16.72
CA THR A 379 15.83 13.87 15.28
C THR A 379 16.89 14.90 14.86
N HIS A 380 17.38 15.71 15.82
CA HIS A 380 18.39 16.74 15.64
C HIS A 380 19.76 16.33 16.24
N PHE A 381 19.92 15.04 16.61
CA PHE A 381 21.11 14.51 17.26
C PHE A 381 21.43 15.22 18.60
N GLN A 382 20.39 15.58 19.33
CA GLN A 382 20.47 16.21 20.66
C GLN A 382 19.83 15.32 21.72
N ASN A 383 19.92 15.75 22.99
CA ASN A 383 19.27 15.11 24.12
C ASN A 383 19.61 13.60 24.27
N PRO A 384 20.90 13.24 24.46
CA PRO A 384 21.31 11.85 24.58
C PRO A 384 20.67 11.16 25.77
N VAL A 385 20.09 9.98 25.53
CA VAL A 385 19.51 9.10 26.56
C VAL A 385 20.09 7.70 26.40
N VAL A 386 20.57 7.11 27.50
CA VAL A 386 20.99 5.71 27.53
C VAL A 386 19.77 4.82 27.28
N ALA A 387 19.90 3.87 26.36
CA ALA A 387 18.82 2.98 25.97
C ALA A 387 19.29 1.52 25.90
N ASN A 388 18.33 0.62 25.73
CA ASN A 388 18.61 -0.77 25.38
C ASN A 388 18.66 -0.92 23.84
N LEU A 389 19.47 -1.86 23.36
CA LEU A 389 19.51 -2.23 21.93
C LEU A 389 18.15 -2.74 21.45
N LEU A 390 17.50 -3.55 22.29
CA LEU A 390 16.19 -4.14 22.04
C LEU A 390 15.25 -3.70 23.17
N LEU A 391 14.05 -3.26 22.81
CA LEU A 391 12.99 -2.94 23.75
C LEU A 391 12.42 -4.22 24.39
N ASP A 392 11.88 -4.12 25.59
CA ASP A 392 11.26 -5.25 26.28
C ASP A 392 9.90 -5.58 25.63
N PRO A 393 9.72 -6.76 25.00
CA PRO A 393 8.44 -7.11 24.38
C PRO A 393 7.34 -7.44 25.40
N SER A 394 7.67 -7.67 26.69
CA SER A 394 6.68 -8.04 27.71
C SER A 394 5.66 -6.93 28.02
N VAL A 395 5.99 -5.68 27.66
CA VAL A 395 5.11 -4.52 27.80
C VAL A 395 4.38 -4.15 26.51
N MET A 396 4.57 -4.93 25.43
CA MET A 396 3.99 -4.66 24.12
C MET A 396 2.77 -5.55 23.86
N PRO A 397 1.73 -5.04 23.18
CA PRO A 397 0.73 -5.92 22.59
C PRO A 397 1.38 -6.80 21.52
N ASN A 398 0.83 -7.98 21.27
CA ASN A 398 1.39 -8.90 20.28
C ASN A 398 1.52 -8.22 18.91
N SER A 399 0.56 -7.41 18.49
CA SER A 399 0.63 -6.66 17.22
C SER A 399 1.81 -5.68 17.10
N GLY A 400 2.46 -5.36 18.22
CA GLY A 400 3.60 -4.44 18.30
C GLY A 400 4.96 -5.12 18.37
N TYR A 401 5.08 -6.45 18.29
CA TYR A 401 6.37 -7.13 18.52
C TYR A 401 7.52 -6.67 17.62
N TYR A 402 7.27 -6.21 16.39
CA TYR A 402 8.32 -5.64 15.54
C TYR A 402 8.98 -4.38 16.14
N MET A 403 8.28 -3.66 17.04
CA MET A 403 8.83 -2.52 17.77
C MET A 403 9.93 -2.91 18.77
N VAL A 404 10.22 -4.20 18.97
CA VAL A 404 11.40 -4.65 19.72
C VAL A 404 12.69 -3.97 19.24
N PHE A 405 12.77 -3.62 17.95
CA PHE A 405 13.92 -2.94 17.34
C PHE A 405 13.94 -1.42 17.54
N GLY A 406 12.98 -0.85 18.27
CA GLY A 406 12.87 0.59 18.52
C GLY A 406 11.82 1.28 17.65
N SER A 407 11.92 2.60 17.53
CA SER A 407 11.05 3.39 16.64
C SER A 407 11.87 4.32 15.75
N ASP A 408 11.21 4.83 14.71
CA ASP A 408 11.83 5.55 13.61
C ASP A 408 12.16 7.02 13.91
N GLU A 409 11.48 7.64 14.89
CA GLU A 409 11.57 9.08 15.18
C GLU A 409 12.75 9.42 16.13
N ARG A 410 13.93 8.88 15.85
CA ARG A 410 15.14 9.04 16.67
C ARG A 410 16.39 8.72 15.89
N ILE A 411 17.53 9.21 16.36
CA ILE A 411 18.86 8.74 15.94
C ILE A 411 19.39 7.80 17.02
N VAL A 412 19.82 6.60 16.63
CA VAL A 412 20.41 5.62 17.56
C VAL A 412 21.89 5.49 17.29
N HIS A 413 22.72 5.65 18.31
CA HIS A 413 24.14 5.32 18.27
C HIS A 413 24.38 4.05 19.07
N VAL A 414 25.00 3.05 18.43
CA VAL A 414 25.49 1.83 19.06
C VAL A 414 27.01 1.82 18.98
N ASN A 415 27.66 1.75 20.15
CA ASN A 415 29.08 1.47 20.26
C ASN A 415 29.27 0.00 20.68
N THR A 416 30.14 -0.71 19.96
CA THR A 416 30.29 -2.17 20.08
C THR A 416 31.67 -2.56 20.61
N GLU A 417 31.84 -3.85 20.87
CA GLU A 417 33.14 -4.44 21.20
C GLU A 417 34.05 -4.63 19.97
N CYS A 418 33.54 -4.48 18.74
CA CYS A 418 34.36 -4.52 17.53
C CYS A 418 35.28 -3.30 17.49
N LYS A 419 36.60 -3.50 17.37
CA LYS A 419 37.61 -2.42 17.37
C LYS A 419 38.31 -2.29 16.02
N ASN A 420 37.52 -2.24 14.95
CA ASN A 420 38.02 -2.15 13.57
C ASN A 420 38.11 -0.72 13.04
N GLY A 421 37.78 0.29 13.85
CA GLY A 421 37.80 1.71 13.45
C GLY A 421 36.74 2.08 12.40
N ARG A 422 35.76 1.19 12.13
CA ARG A 422 34.71 1.43 11.14
C ARG A 422 33.49 2.05 11.81
N THR A 423 33.06 3.18 11.27
CA THR A 423 31.84 3.90 11.70
C THR A 423 30.83 3.86 10.57
N LEU A 424 29.72 3.16 10.81
CA LEU A 424 28.61 3.01 9.89
C LEU A 424 27.52 4.02 10.20
N VAL A 425 27.04 4.74 9.19
CA VAL A 425 25.75 5.43 9.21
C VAL A 425 24.77 4.66 8.33
N ILE A 426 23.59 4.36 8.85
CA ILE A 426 22.51 3.69 8.13
C ILE A 426 21.35 4.69 7.98
N PHE A 427 21.03 5.04 6.73
CA PHE A 427 19.79 5.73 6.38
C PHE A 427 18.75 4.71 5.92
N LYS A 428 17.64 4.62 6.65
CA LYS A 428 16.66 3.55 6.48
C LYS A 428 15.21 3.99 6.52
N ASP A 429 14.32 3.07 6.17
CA ASP A 429 12.92 3.04 6.60
C ASP A 429 12.70 1.97 7.69
N SER A 430 11.45 1.66 8.05
CA SER A 430 11.15 0.72 9.13
C SER A 430 11.69 -0.71 8.92
N TYR A 431 11.98 -1.15 7.68
CA TYR A 431 12.65 -2.45 7.44
C TYR A 431 14.04 -2.48 8.08
N GLY A 432 14.79 -1.38 7.96
CA GLY A 432 16.17 -1.30 8.44
C GLY A 432 16.33 -1.40 9.96
N ASN A 433 15.25 -1.28 10.74
CA ASN A 433 15.30 -1.41 12.20
C ASN A 433 15.88 -2.76 12.63
N ALA A 434 15.49 -3.84 11.94
CA ALA A 434 15.94 -5.19 12.26
C ALA A 434 17.41 -5.46 11.89
N LEU A 435 18.07 -4.57 11.13
CA LEU A 435 19.49 -4.70 10.81
C LEU A 435 20.40 -4.36 12.00
N LEU A 436 19.93 -3.49 12.91
CA LEU A 436 20.75 -2.96 14.00
C LEU A 436 21.37 -4.05 14.87
N PRO A 437 20.60 -5.02 15.43
CA PRO A 437 21.19 -6.10 16.22
C PRO A 437 22.10 -7.01 15.40
N MET A 438 21.89 -7.14 14.08
CA MET A 438 22.65 -8.07 13.25
C MET A 438 24.07 -7.56 12.94
N LEU A 439 24.27 -6.24 12.99
CA LEU A 439 25.53 -5.59 12.63
C LEU A 439 26.43 -5.26 13.82
N THR A 440 26.03 -5.61 15.06
CA THR A 440 26.77 -5.24 16.27
C THR A 440 28.17 -5.88 16.37
N SER A 441 28.44 -6.95 15.63
CA SER A 441 29.78 -7.56 15.56
C SER A 441 30.60 -7.04 14.37
N SER A 442 30.00 -6.24 13.49
CA SER A 442 30.58 -5.83 12.20
C SER A 442 31.26 -4.47 12.24
N PHE A 443 30.74 -3.53 13.02
CA PHE A 443 31.22 -2.15 13.06
C PHE A 443 31.46 -1.69 14.49
N GLU A 444 32.47 -0.85 14.70
CA GLU A 444 32.78 -0.25 16.00
C GLU A 444 31.71 0.74 16.45
N ASN A 445 31.23 1.57 15.52
CA ASN A 445 30.13 2.49 15.73
C ASN A 445 29.07 2.32 14.65
N ILE A 446 27.80 2.33 15.05
CA ILE A 446 26.65 2.28 14.15
C ILE A 446 25.70 3.42 14.52
N TYR A 447 25.38 4.27 13.56
CA TYR A 447 24.35 5.31 13.66
C TYR A 447 23.16 4.91 12.79
N LEU A 448 22.02 4.60 13.40
CA LEU A 448 20.78 4.28 12.71
C LEU A 448 19.90 5.53 12.64
N CYS A 449 19.59 5.97 11.42
CA CYS A 449 18.83 7.18 11.13
C CYS A 449 17.67 6.85 10.17
N ASP A 450 16.46 7.28 10.50
CA ASP A 450 15.34 7.16 9.56
C ASP A 450 15.31 8.32 8.57
N ILE A 451 15.20 8.03 7.27
CA ILE A 451 15.21 9.07 6.24
C ILE A 451 14.08 10.08 6.41
N ARG A 452 12.92 9.67 6.96
CA ARG A 452 11.72 10.53 7.08
C ARG A 452 11.81 11.53 8.22
N TYR A 453 12.57 11.20 9.27
CA TYR A 453 12.60 11.95 10.52
C TYR A 453 13.97 12.58 10.80
N PHE A 454 14.92 12.48 9.88
CA PHE A 454 16.24 13.06 10.06
C PHE A 454 16.23 14.57 9.78
N GLU A 455 16.51 15.39 10.79
CA GLU A 455 16.33 16.86 10.71
C GLU A 455 17.66 17.64 10.62
N LEU A 456 18.73 16.96 10.21
CA LEU A 456 20.06 17.55 10.00
C LEU A 456 20.44 17.52 8.51
N ASN A 457 21.48 18.29 8.14
CA ASN A 457 22.17 18.05 6.88
C ASN A 457 22.93 16.71 6.98
N ALA A 458 22.64 15.79 6.07
CA ALA A 458 23.18 14.44 6.13
C ALA A 458 24.69 14.39 5.88
N ILE A 459 25.23 15.22 4.98
CA ILE A 459 26.66 15.26 4.69
C ILE A 459 27.44 15.77 5.90
N ASP A 460 26.95 16.84 6.53
CA ASP A 460 27.57 17.39 7.73
C ASP A 460 27.56 16.37 8.88
N PHE A 461 26.43 15.69 9.09
CA PHE A 461 26.33 14.66 10.12
C PHE A 461 27.29 13.49 9.88
N ILE A 462 27.34 12.96 8.65
CA ILE A 462 28.24 11.86 8.27
C ILE A 462 29.71 12.24 8.53
N ASN A 463 30.10 13.47 8.17
CA ASN A 463 31.43 13.98 8.45
C ASN A 463 31.66 14.21 9.96
N GLN A 464 30.67 14.74 10.67
CA GLN A 464 30.72 15.03 12.11
C GLN A 464 30.98 13.76 12.93
N VAL A 465 30.32 12.65 12.59
CA VAL A 465 30.51 11.36 13.29
C VAL A 465 31.72 10.56 12.78
N GLY A 466 32.43 11.08 11.77
CA GLY A 466 33.59 10.40 11.19
C GLY A 466 33.23 9.08 10.52
N ALA A 467 32.11 9.03 9.80
CA ALA A 467 31.66 7.81 9.15
C ALA A 467 32.67 7.33 8.09
N THR A 468 32.97 6.04 8.11
CA THR A 468 33.74 5.37 7.06
C THR A 468 32.82 4.73 6.03
N ASP A 469 31.59 4.42 6.44
CA ASP A 469 30.60 3.67 5.66
C ASP A 469 29.22 4.31 5.81
N LEU A 470 28.53 4.44 4.68
CA LEU A 470 27.16 4.91 4.57
C LEU A 470 26.32 3.84 3.87
N LEU A 471 25.30 3.32 4.55
CA LEU A 471 24.34 2.39 3.99
C LEU A 471 22.99 3.06 3.83
N PHE A 472 22.44 3.06 2.61
CA PHE A 472 21.02 3.26 2.38
C PHE A 472 20.33 1.90 2.34
N SER A 473 19.41 1.65 3.28
CA SER A 473 18.67 0.38 3.34
C SER A 473 17.19 0.57 3.63
N MET A 474 16.35 0.23 2.66
CA MET A 474 14.91 0.42 2.73
C MET A 474 14.18 -0.54 1.80
N CYS A 475 12.89 -0.78 2.05
CA CYS A 475 12.12 -1.62 1.13
C CYS A 475 11.94 -0.96 -0.24
N SER A 476 11.63 -1.78 -1.25
CA SER A 476 11.33 -1.35 -2.63
C SER A 476 10.33 -0.18 -2.68
N PHE A 477 9.22 -0.26 -1.94
CA PHE A 477 8.20 0.78 -1.87
C PHE A 477 8.75 2.12 -1.38
N SER A 478 9.71 2.12 -0.45
CA SER A 478 10.35 3.36 0.00
C SER A 478 11.35 3.90 -1.00
N ALA A 479 12.14 3.02 -1.62
CA ALA A 479 13.17 3.39 -2.59
C ALA A 479 12.56 4.03 -3.86
N VAL A 480 11.46 3.48 -4.38
CA VAL A 480 10.82 4.00 -5.59
C VAL A 480 9.63 4.92 -5.30
N GLY A 481 9.06 4.84 -4.11
CA GLY A 481 7.92 5.66 -3.69
C GLY A 481 8.31 7.04 -3.19
N VAL A 482 7.40 7.66 -2.44
CA VAL A 482 7.55 9.04 -1.97
C VAL A 482 8.66 9.22 -0.91
N ASN A 483 8.98 8.16 -0.15
CA ASN A 483 9.99 8.23 0.91
C ASN A 483 11.40 8.53 0.37
N ARG A 484 11.71 8.17 -0.88
CA ARG A 484 12.97 8.52 -1.54
C ARG A 484 13.25 10.03 -1.53
N ASN A 485 12.20 10.86 -1.57
CA ASN A 485 12.34 12.31 -1.58
C ASN A 485 13.02 12.81 -0.29
N SER A 486 12.85 12.09 0.82
CA SER A 486 13.51 12.41 2.07
C SER A 486 15.03 12.23 1.98
N ILE A 487 15.53 11.27 1.19
CA ILE A 487 16.98 11.11 0.95
C ILE A 487 17.55 12.38 0.29
N TYR A 488 16.87 12.89 -0.74
CA TYR A 488 17.24 14.12 -1.40
C TYR A 488 17.12 15.34 -0.46
N ASN A 489 16.02 15.44 0.29
CA ASN A 489 15.82 16.55 1.21
C ASN A 489 16.89 16.60 2.31
N ASN A 490 17.28 15.45 2.85
CA ASN A 490 18.33 15.35 3.88
C ASN A 490 19.72 15.72 3.31
N LEU A 491 19.94 15.53 2.01
CA LEU A 491 21.18 15.89 1.32
C LEU A 491 21.37 17.41 1.20
N ILE A 492 20.27 18.14 0.97
CA ILE A 492 20.29 19.58 0.65
C ILE A 492 19.88 20.50 1.82
N ARG A 493 19.55 19.92 2.98
CA ARG A 493 19.04 20.64 4.15
C ARG A 493 20.03 21.69 4.68
#